data_AF-J9UKA9-F1
#
_entry.id   AF-J9UKA9-F1
#
_cell.length_a   1.000
_cell.length_b   1.000
_cell.length_c   1.000
_cell.angle_alpha   90.00
_cell.angle_beta   90.00
_cell.angle_gamma   90.00
#
_symmetry.space_group_name_H-M   'P 1'
#
loop_
_entity.id
_entity.type
_entity.pdbx_description
1 polymer ?
#
loop_
_entity_poly.entity_id
_entity_poly.type
_entity_poly.pdbx_seq_one_letter_code
_entity_poly.pdbx_strand_id
1 'polypeptide(L)'
;MEIFNYMEKYNYEELVFFNDSKTGLKAITCIHSTKLGPSLGGTRLWNYKSESEAIEDVLRLARGMSLKSACAGLDLGGGKTVIIAAPKKLKAMNFSGGHTEDLLNL
;
A
#
# COMPACT_ATOMS: atom_id res chain seq x y z
N MET A 1 0.10 -5.80 -17.45
CA MET A 1 -0.87 -6.49 -16.59
C MET A 1 -2.17 -5.70 -16.68
N GLU A 2 -3.27 -6.34 -17.05
CA GLU A 2 -4.60 -5.70 -16.97
C GLU A 2 -5.08 -5.75 -15.52
N ILE A 3 -5.16 -4.60 -14.85
CA ILE A 3 -5.39 -4.51 -13.40
C ILE A 3 -6.76 -5.07 -13.02
N PHE A 4 -7.83 -4.63 -13.70
CA PHE A 4 -9.19 -5.09 -13.41
C PHE A 4 -9.34 -6.60 -13.62
N ASN A 5 -8.83 -7.14 -14.73
CA ASN A 5 -8.86 -8.59 -14.97
C ASN A 5 -8.15 -9.38 -13.86
N TYR A 6 -7.03 -8.87 -13.33
CA TYR A 6 -6.33 -9.51 -12.22
C TYR A 6 -7.11 -9.40 -10.91
N MET A 7 -7.70 -8.24 -10.64
CA MET A 7 -8.52 -8.01 -9.45
C MET A 7 -9.76 -8.91 -9.45
N GLU A 8 -10.47 -8.99 -10.57
CA GLU A 8 -11.65 -9.86 -10.75
C GLU A 8 -11.29 -11.34 -10.59
N LYS A 9 -10.16 -11.78 -11.17
CA LYS A 9 -9.71 -13.18 -11.09
C LYS A 9 -9.62 -13.72 -9.65
N TYR A 10 -9.30 -12.86 -8.69
CA TYR A 10 -9.18 -13.25 -7.28
C TYR A 10 -10.10 -12.47 -6.34
N ASN A 11 -11.07 -11.73 -6.89
CA ASN A 11 -12.05 -10.94 -6.15
C ASN A 11 -11.43 -9.96 -5.13
N TYR A 12 -10.45 -9.17 -5.57
CA TYR A 12 -9.90 -8.07 -4.77
C TYR A 12 -10.95 -6.97 -4.59
N GLU A 13 -11.01 -6.39 -3.39
CA GLU A 13 -11.95 -5.31 -3.07
C GLU A 13 -11.44 -3.96 -3.57
N GLU A 14 -10.20 -3.58 -3.23
CA GLU A 14 -9.68 -2.23 -3.52
C GLU A 14 -8.18 -2.20 -3.86
N LEU A 15 -7.83 -1.25 -4.71
CA LEU A 15 -6.45 -0.84 -5.00
C LEU A 15 -6.37 0.69 -5.01
N VAL A 16 -5.62 1.25 -4.06
CA VAL A 16 -5.55 2.69 -3.80
C VAL A 16 -4.12 3.19 -4.04
N PHE A 17 -4.00 4.25 -4.84
CA PHE A 17 -2.72 4.89 -5.15
C PHE A 17 -2.59 6.20 -4.37
N PHE A 18 -1.49 6.35 -3.65
CA PHE A 18 -1.11 7.56 -2.96
C PHE A 18 0.06 8.21 -3.69
N ASN A 19 -0.12 9.48 -4.07
CA ASN A 19 0.91 10.30 -4.66
C ASN A 19 0.86 11.68 -4.01
N ASP A 20 1.94 12.05 -3.33
CA ASP A 20 2.11 13.41 -2.81
C ASP A 20 3.40 14.01 -3.37
N SER A 21 3.23 15.08 -4.15
CA SER A 21 4.34 15.79 -4.79
C SER A 21 5.18 16.58 -3.80
N LYS A 22 4.61 17.05 -2.67
CA LYS A 22 5.34 17.82 -1.66
C LYS A 22 6.37 16.94 -0.95
N THR A 23 5.96 15.75 -0.51
CA THR A 23 6.87 14.80 0.16
C THR A 23 7.60 13.87 -0.81
N GLY A 24 7.14 13.76 -2.06
CA GLY A 24 7.63 12.77 -3.03
C GLY A 24 7.13 11.35 -2.73
N LEU A 25 6.09 11.20 -1.91
CA LEU A 25 5.53 9.90 -1.55
C LEU A 25 4.86 9.26 -2.76
N LYS A 26 5.26 8.04 -3.06
CA LYS A 26 4.55 7.12 -3.95
C LYS A 26 4.27 5.83 -3.20
N ALA A 27 3.00 5.56 -2.92
CA ALA A 27 2.58 4.35 -2.23
C ALA A 27 1.35 3.74 -2.87
N ILE A 28 1.20 2.43 -2.72
CA ILE A 28 0.06 1.68 -3.22
C ILE A 28 -0.42 0.79 -2.07
N THR A 29 -1.70 0.89 -1.74
CA THR A 29 -2.36 0.01 -0.78
C THR A 29 -3.36 -0.85 -1.50
N CYS A 30 -3.37 -2.14 -1.20
CA CYS A 30 -4.36 -3.07 -1.69
C CYS A 30 -5.09 -3.72 -0.53
N ILE A 31 -6.41 -3.80 -0.65
CA ILE A 31 -7.30 -4.59 0.20
C ILE A 31 -7.79 -5.76 -0.63
N HIS A 32 -7.41 -6.97 -0.24
CA HIS A 32 -7.85 -8.17 -0.94
C HIS A 32 -9.23 -8.63 -0.44
N SER A 33 -9.40 -8.76 0.88
CA SER A 33 -10.73 -9.03 1.44
C SER A 33 -10.88 -8.52 2.87
N THR A 34 -12.09 -8.07 3.19
CA THR A 34 -12.56 -7.68 4.54
C THR A 34 -13.68 -8.58 5.07
N LYS A 35 -13.93 -9.73 4.43
CA LYS A 35 -15.05 -10.64 4.76
C LYS A 35 -15.07 -11.11 6.22
N LEU A 36 -13.90 -11.36 6.81
CA LEU A 36 -13.78 -11.83 8.20
C LEU A 36 -13.68 -10.67 9.22
N GLY A 37 -13.45 -9.44 8.75
CA GLY A 37 -13.17 -8.29 9.60
C GLY A 37 -12.28 -7.27 8.90
N PRO A 38 -11.80 -6.24 9.64
CA PRO A 38 -11.01 -5.16 9.06
C PRO A 38 -9.70 -5.68 8.44
N SER A 39 -9.26 -5.01 7.39
CA SER A 39 -8.03 -5.36 6.69
C SER A 39 -6.80 -5.06 7.54
N LEU A 40 -5.98 -6.09 7.81
CA LEU A 40 -4.68 -5.94 8.46
C LEU A 40 -3.54 -6.28 7.50
N GLY A 41 -2.51 -5.44 7.51
CA GLY A 41 -1.36 -5.57 6.63
C GLY A 41 -0.21 -4.68 7.05
N GLY A 42 1.02 -5.17 6.89
CA GLY A 42 2.21 -4.33 7.12
C GLY A 42 2.54 -3.45 5.91
N THR A 43 3.23 -2.35 6.13
CA THR A 43 3.78 -1.49 5.07
C THR A 43 5.19 -1.95 4.69
N ARG A 44 5.45 -2.12 3.39
CA ARG A 44 6.77 -2.45 2.84
C ARG A 44 7.34 -1.23 2.14
N LEU A 45 8.58 -0.89 2.45
CA LEU A 45 9.36 0.07 1.67
C LEU A 45 10.34 -0.70 0.79
N TRP A 46 10.28 -0.49 -0.52
CA TRP A 46 11.15 -1.17 -1.45
C TRP A 46 11.41 -0.35 -2.71
N ASN A 47 12.60 -0.53 -3.29
CA ASN A 47 12.99 0.11 -4.54
C ASN A 47 12.64 -0.78 -5.73
N TYR A 48 11.39 -0.69 -6.18
CA TYR A 48 10.91 -1.41 -7.37
C TYR A 48 11.52 -0.82 -8.65
N LYS A 49 11.72 -1.64 -9.68
CA LYS A 49 12.25 -1.17 -10.97
C LYS A 49 11.16 -0.49 -11.81
N SER A 50 9.90 -0.81 -11.57
CA SER A 50 8.74 -0.24 -12.26
C SER A 50 7.50 -0.19 -11.36
N GLU A 51 6.52 0.63 -11.73
CA GLU A 51 5.22 0.68 -11.04
C GLU A 51 4.46 -0.66 -11.17
N SER A 52 4.57 -1.33 -12.32
CA SER A 52 3.99 -2.66 -12.53
C SER A 52 4.49 -3.70 -11.53
N GLU A 53 5.80 -3.71 -11.21
CA GLU A 53 6.36 -4.60 -10.19
C GLU A 53 5.80 -4.29 -8.80
N ALA A 54 5.61 -3.02 -8.47
CA ALA A 54 5.03 -2.61 -7.18
C ALA A 54 3.55 -3.03 -7.07
N ILE A 55 2.77 -2.87 -8.14
CA ILE A 55 1.36 -3.27 -8.21
C ILE A 55 1.23 -4.80 -8.07
N GLU A 56 2.05 -5.57 -8.80
CA GLU A 56 2.02 -7.03 -8.69
C GLU A 56 2.39 -7.50 -7.26
N ASP A 57 3.40 -6.89 -6.64
CA ASP A 57 3.84 -7.26 -5.30
C ASP A 57 2.77 -6.92 -4.24
N VAL A 58 2.14 -5.75 -4.30
CA VAL A 58 1.11 -5.37 -3.33
C VAL A 58 -0.14 -6.26 -3.43
N LEU A 59 -0.59 -6.57 -4.65
CA LEU A 59 -1.72 -7.48 -4.89
C LEU A 59 -1.41 -8.87 -4.30
N ARG A 60 -0.29 -9.47 -4.73
CA ARG A 60 0.14 -10.79 -4.30
C ARG A 60 0.24 -10.90 -2.77
N LEU A 61 0.79 -9.87 -2.12
CA LEU A 61 0.96 -9.85 -0.66
C LEU A 61 -0.36 -9.64 0.08
N ALA A 62 -1.26 -8.78 -0.39
CA ALA A 62 -2.57 -8.55 0.23
C ALA A 62 -3.42 -9.84 0.23
N ARG A 63 -3.39 -10.59 -0.88
CA ARG A 63 -4.01 -11.92 -0.96
C ARG A 63 -3.37 -12.91 0.02
N GLY A 64 -2.04 -12.92 0.10
CA GLY A 64 -1.32 -13.73 1.08
C GLY A 64 -1.72 -13.42 2.52
N MET A 65 -1.94 -12.15 2.85
CA MET A 65 -2.41 -11.74 4.19
C MET A 65 -3.83 -12.23 4.49
N SER A 66 -4.74 -12.19 3.51
CA SER A 66 -6.11 -12.69 3.70
C SER A 66 -6.10 -14.20 4.02
N LEU A 67 -5.32 -14.97 3.26
CA LEU A 67 -5.17 -16.41 3.50
C LEU A 67 -4.49 -16.69 4.84
N LYS A 68 -3.47 -15.92 5.20
CA LYS A 68 -2.78 -16.07 6.49
C LYS A 68 -3.72 -15.80 7.66
N SER A 69 -4.48 -14.71 7.62
CA SER A 69 -5.45 -14.38 8.69
C SER A 69 -6.52 -15.45 8.82
N ALA A 70 -7.09 -15.91 7.69
CA ALA A 70 -8.09 -16.96 7.68
C ALA A 70 -7.55 -18.30 8.22
N CYS A 71 -6.36 -18.73 7.79
CA CYS A 71 -5.74 -19.97 8.30
C CYS A 71 -5.34 -19.87 9.78
N ALA A 72 -5.05 -18.67 10.28
CA ALA A 72 -4.77 -18.42 11.69
C ALA A 72 -6.04 -18.31 12.56
N GLY A 73 -7.24 -18.36 11.97
CA GLY A 73 -8.50 -18.21 12.68
C GLY A 73 -8.71 -16.81 13.28
N LEU A 74 -8.17 -15.77 12.63
CA LEU A 74 -8.33 -14.39 13.07
C LEU A 74 -9.54 -13.74 12.36
N ASP A 75 -10.30 -12.92 13.09
CA ASP A 75 -11.37 -12.07 12.56
C ASP A 75 -10.81 -10.83 11.84
N LEU A 76 -9.90 -11.07 10.91
CA LEU A 76 -9.18 -10.05 10.16
C LEU A 76 -9.20 -10.39 8.67
N GLY A 77 -9.35 -9.35 7.87
CA GLY A 77 -9.12 -9.39 6.45
C GLY A 77 -7.63 -9.43 6.10
N GLY A 78 -7.33 -9.09 4.84
CA GLY A 78 -5.96 -9.00 4.38
C GLY A 78 -5.72 -7.82 3.46
N GLY A 79 -4.73 -7.03 3.83
CA GLY A 79 -4.26 -5.90 3.05
C GLY A 79 -2.74 -5.85 3.00
N LYS A 80 -2.24 -4.95 2.16
CA LYS A 80 -0.82 -4.63 2.10
C LYS A 80 -0.62 -3.23 1.57
N THR A 81 0.42 -2.56 2.06
CA THR A 81 0.91 -1.30 1.48
C THR A 81 2.34 -1.48 1.03
N VAL A 82 2.66 -0.94 -0.15
CA VAL A 82 4.03 -0.79 -0.66
C VAL A 82 4.34 0.69 -0.87
N ILE A 83 5.52 1.13 -0.45
CA ILE A 83 6.06 2.47 -0.69
C ILE A 83 7.22 2.30 -1.67
N ILE A 84 7.13 2.99 -2.80
CA ILE A 84 8.13 2.95 -3.88
C ILE A 84 9.21 3.98 -3.56
N ALA A 85 10.24 3.56 -2.83
CA ALA A 85 11.37 4.42 -2.47
C ALA A 85 12.63 3.59 -2.18
N ALA A 86 13.80 4.20 -2.41
CA ALA A 86 15.05 3.65 -1.92
C ALA A 86 15.16 3.89 -0.40
N PRO A 87 15.47 2.86 0.42
CA PRO A 87 15.56 3.01 1.88
C PRO A 87 16.51 4.14 2.33
N LYS A 88 17.59 4.34 1.59
CA LYS A 88 18.58 5.41 1.85
C LYS A 88 18.03 6.81 1.56
N LYS A 89 17.09 6.96 0.63
CA LYS A 89 16.47 8.25 0.27
C LYS A 89 15.41 8.69 1.28
N LEU A 90 14.70 7.75 1.91
CA LEU A 90 13.64 8.10 2.86
C LEU A 90 14.17 8.77 4.14
N LYS A 91 15.40 8.47 4.55
CA LYS A 91 16.05 9.14 5.70
C LYS A 91 16.37 10.61 5.44
N ALA A 92 16.42 11.02 4.17
CA ALA A 92 16.60 12.41 3.74
C ALA A 92 15.29 13.12 3.43
N MET A 93 14.16 12.40 3.35
CA MET A 93 12.82 12.98 3.44
C MET A 93 12.61 13.35 4.90
N ASN A 94 13.20 14.49 5.29
CA ASN A 94 12.92 15.08 6.57
C ASN A 94 11.40 15.27 6.66
N PHE A 95 10.76 14.57 7.60
CA PHE A 95 9.49 14.99 8.19
C PHE A 95 9.70 16.28 9.02
N SER A 96 10.49 17.23 8.50
CA SER A 96 10.68 18.57 9.05
C SER A 96 9.53 19.43 8.55
N GLY A 97 8.41 19.34 9.25
CA GLY A 97 7.22 20.09 8.92
C GLY A 97 6.17 19.94 10.00
N GLY A 98 6.45 20.49 11.18
CA GLY A 98 5.35 20.93 12.05
C GLY A 98 4.44 21.85 11.24
N HIS A 99 3.14 21.62 11.36
CA HIS A 99 2.08 22.35 10.65
C HIS A 99 1.94 23.81 11.11
N THR A 100 2.96 24.66 10.91
CA THR A 100 2.88 26.06 11.32
C THR A 100 3.09 27.10 10.21
N GLU A 101 3.48 26.73 8.98
CA GLU A 101 3.76 27.75 7.94
C GLU A 101 2.77 27.81 6.77
N ASP A 102 1.94 26.78 6.53
CA ASP A 102 0.96 26.79 5.43
C ASP A 102 -0.34 27.60 5.74
N LEU A 103 -0.43 28.28 6.90
CA LEU A 103 -1.53 29.21 7.24
C LEU A 103 -1.20 30.70 6.97
N LEU A 104 0.01 31.01 6.46
CA LEU A 104 0.45 32.40 6.26
C LEU A 104 0.40 32.89 4.81
N ASN A 105 0.03 32.06 3.84
CA ASN A 105 -0.20 32.50 2.47
C ASN A 105 -1.60 32.10 2.00
N LEU A 106 -2.54 32.99 2.31
CA LEU A 106 -3.81 33.20 1.62
C LEU A 106 -3.61 33.31 0.10
#